data_AF-A0A7C5PI95-F1
#
_entry.id   AF-A0A7C5PI95-F1
#
_cell.length_a   1.000
_cell.length_b   1.000
_cell.length_c   1.000
_cell.angle_alpha   90.00
_cell.angle_beta   90.00
_cell.angle_gamma   90.00
#
_symmetry.space_group_name_H-M   'P 1'
#
loop_
_entity.id
_entity.type
_entity.pdbx_description
1 polymer ?
#
loop_
_entity_poly.entity_id
_entity_poly.type
_entity_poly.pdbx_seq_one_letter_code
_entity_poly.pdbx_strand_id
1 'polypeptide(L)'
;MIEFKKVLKYARILSPLKNFEEETLTFEYREDPLTGRNTTVIKGMLNYVGKFLTSDWELIGSIAERTRAACPFCPENVKTRTPMFPADFIPEGRILIDDTVIIPNLLGHAEQSVLAILSREHYLKLEEFKPKMFFNAFKGGLEYLKRLRQRAPSVRFPVFAINYLPPAGSSILHPHMQILARDRPFYLVGLYLEKGREFYERHGSSYWQSLAAVERESVRHLFMINGVEWFVPFAPPEGSK
;
A
#
# COMPACT_ATOMS: atom_id res chain seq x y z
N MET A 1 -4.45 27.49 -1.96
CA MET A 1 -3.37 27.07 -2.89
C MET A 1 -2.50 26.06 -2.15
N ILE A 2 -2.01 25.01 -2.82
CA ILE A 2 -1.10 24.04 -2.15
C ILE A 2 0.27 24.68 -1.99
N GLU A 3 0.81 24.63 -0.78
CA GLU A 3 2.12 25.20 -0.44
C GLU A 3 3.11 24.08 -0.12
N PHE A 4 4.22 24.04 -0.85
CA PHE A 4 5.29 23.07 -0.63
C PHE A 4 6.40 23.67 0.23
N LYS A 5 6.27 23.54 1.55
CA LYS A 5 7.23 24.11 2.51
C LYS A 5 8.47 23.24 2.63
N LYS A 6 9.64 23.84 2.36
CA LYS A 6 10.96 23.22 2.50
C LYS A 6 11.91 24.14 3.23
N VAL A 7 12.67 23.60 4.17
CA VAL A 7 13.78 24.29 4.86
C VAL A 7 15.05 23.47 4.69
N LEU A 8 16.14 24.12 4.28
CA LEU A 8 17.47 23.51 4.23
C LEU A 8 18.21 23.75 5.54
N LYS A 9 18.85 22.69 6.04
CA LYS A 9 19.77 22.75 7.18
C LYS A 9 21.08 22.06 6.82
N TYR A 10 22.13 22.48 7.52
CA TYR A 10 23.50 22.06 7.23
C TYR A 10 24.19 21.62 8.51
N ALA A 11 25.01 20.57 8.42
CA ALA A 11 25.94 20.18 9.48
C ALA A 11 27.33 20.02 8.88
N ARG A 12 28.34 20.61 9.52
CA ARG A 12 29.76 20.42 9.16
C ARG A 12 30.31 19.25 9.97
N ILE A 13 30.93 18.30 9.30
CA ILE A 13 31.54 17.12 9.91
C ILE A 13 32.96 16.91 9.36
N LEU A 14 33.81 16.21 10.09
CA LEU A 14 35.04 15.63 9.53
C LEU A 14 34.71 14.19 9.11
N SER A 15 34.70 13.93 7.82
CA SER A 15 34.16 12.68 7.27
C SER A 15 35.24 11.60 7.24
N PRO A 16 35.11 10.48 7.98
CA PRO A 16 36.09 9.39 7.90
C PRO A 16 36.12 8.75 6.50
N LEU A 17 35.05 8.91 5.72
CA LEU A 17 34.97 8.46 4.32
C LEU A 17 35.83 9.32 3.38
N LYS A 18 36.31 10.48 3.85
CA LYS A 18 37.18 11.42 3.13
C LYS A 18 38.43 11.77 3.95
N ASN A 19 39.02 10.78 4.65
CA ASN A 19 40.23 10.98 5.46
C ASN A 19 40.11 12.11 6.50
N PHE A 20 38.92 12.28 7.10
CA PHE A 20 38.60 13.37 8.02
C PHE A 20 38.72 14.78 7.43
N GLU A 21 38.63 14.92 6.10
CA GLU A 21 38.36 16.22 5.48
C GLU A 21 36.98 16.74 5.90
N GLU A 22 36.88 18.06 5.99
CA GLU A 22 35.62 18.72 6.34
C GLU A 22 34.60 18.58 5.19
N GLU A 23 33.41 18.12 5.54
CA GLU A 23 32.28 17.95 4.64
C GLU A 23 31.03 18.59 5.24
N THR A 24 30.20 19.19 4.38
CA THR A 24 28.89 19.72 4.77
C THR A 24 27.78 18.75 4.36
N LEU A 25 27.10 18.18 5.36
CA LEU A 25 25.88 17.42 5.17
C LEU A 25 24.70 18.37 4.97
N THR A 26 23.85 18.08 3.98
CA THR A 26 22.63 18.85 3.69
C THR A 26 21.39 18.05 4.04
N PHE A 27 20.50 18.65 4.83
CA PHE A 27 19.22 18.10 5.24
C PHE A 27 18.10 18.96 4.68
N GLU A 28 17.12 18.35 4.02
CA GLU A 28 15.88 19.03 3.65
C GLU A 28 14.76 18.61 4.61
N TYR A 29 14.23 19.57 5.37
CA TYR A 29 13.01 19.38 6.14
C TYR A 29 11.83 19.84 5.28
N ARG A 30 10.90 18.92 5.03
CA ARG A 30 9.72 19.14 4.19
C ARG A 30 8.47 18.90 5.01
N GLU A 31 7.45 19.71 4.81
CA GLU A 31 6.14 19.53 5.42
C GLU A 31 5.18 18.91 4.39
N ASP A 32 4.48 17.85 4.77
CA ASP A 32 3.40 17.30 3.95
C ASP A 32 2.26 18.33 3.83
N PRO A 33 1.90 18.77 2.61
CA PRO A 33 1.02 19.91 2.42
C PRO A 33 -0.42 19.70 2.91
N LEU A 34 -0.83 18.46 3.14
CA LEU A 34 -2.16 18.14 3.66
C LEU A 34 -2.15 17.99 5.18
N THR A 35 -1.19 17.23 5.70
CA THR A 35 -1.20 16.75 7.09
C THR A 35 -0.30 17.54 8.02
N GLY A 36 0.61 18.37 7.49
CA GLY A 36 1.62 19.05 8.29
C GLY A 36 2.73 18.13 8.79
N ARG A 37 2.76 16.85 8.39
CA ARG A 37 3.79 15.92 8.83
C ARG A 37 5.16 16.38 8.33
N ASN A 38 6.12 16.47 9.24
CA ASN A 38 7.50 16.75 8.90
C ASN A 38 8.21 15.49 8.37
N THR A 39 8.95 15.66 7.27
CA THR A 39 9.78 14.63 6.63
C THR A 39 11.20 15.18 6.45
N THR A 40 12.20 14.40 6.83
CA THR A 40 13.60 14.69 6.54
C THR A 40 14.05 13.94 5.30
N VAL A 41 14.57 14.66 4.31
CA VAL A 41 15.25 14.11 3.13
C VAL A 41 16.74 14.38 3.26
N ILE A 42 17.54 13.31 3.27
CA ILE A 42 19.00 13.40 3.38
C ILE A 42 19.60 13.12 2.01
N LYS A 43 20.25 14.14 1.44
CA LYS A 43 20.83 14.04 0.10
C LYS A 43 21.93 12.98 0.10
N GLY A 44 21.83 12.02 -0.82
CA GLY A 44 22.81 10.94 -0.98
C GLY A 44 22.64 9.76 -0.03
N MET A 45 21.63 9.75 0.85
CA MET A 45 21.37 8.60 1.73
C MET A 45 21.17 7.30 0.93
N LEU A 46 20.39 7.34 -0.14
CA LEU A 46 20.16 6.18 -1.02
C LEU A 46 21.47 5.59 -1.58
N ASN A 47 22.47 6.43 -1.90
CA ASN A 47 23.76 5.96 -2.38
C ASN A 47 24.57 5.23 -1.30
N TYR A 48 24.32 5.57 -0.03
CA TYR A 48 24.92 4.91 1.12
C TYR A 48 24.16 3.62 1.47
N VAL A 49 22.84 3.71 1.68
CA VAL A 49 22.02 2.56 2.12
C VAL A 49 21.79 1.54 1.02
N GLY A 50 21.75 1.97 -0.25
CA GLY A 50 21.49 1.11 -1.40
C GLY A 50 22.53 -0.01 -1.56
N LYS A 51 23.74 0.17 -1.05
CA LYS A 51 24.78 -0.88 -1.02
C LYS A 51 24.41 -2.06 -0.11
N PHE A 52 23.53 -1.84 0.86
CA PHE A 52 23.03 -2.85 1.78
C PHE A 52 21.64 -3.38 1.38
N LEU A 53 20.99 -2.76 0.39
CA LEU A 53 19.69 -3.19 -0.13
C LEU A 53 19.92 -4.15 -1.30
N THR A 54 20.12 -5.43 -1.01
CA THR A 54 20.21 -6.49 -2.01
C THR A 54 18.94 -7.34 -2.02
N SER A 55 18.48 -7.72 -3.21
CA SER A 55 17.39 -8.68 -3.37
C SER A 55 17.96 -10.07 -3.59
N ASP A 56 17.61 -11.02 -2.72
CA ASP A 56 18.01 -12.42 -2.83
C ASP A 56 16.92 -13.23 -3.54
N TRP A 57 16.95 -13.22 -4.87
CA TRP A 57 15.95 -13.89 -5.70
C TRP A 57 16.02 -15.42 -5.63
N GLU A 58 17.20 -15.97 -5.35
CA GLU A 58 17.38 -17.42 -5.16
C GLU A 58 16.70 -17.87 -3.87
N LEU A 59 16.89 -17.13 -2.78
CA LEU A 59 16.18 -17.36 -1.52
C LEU A 59 14.66 -17.25 -1.70
N ILE A 60 14.17 -16.24 -2.43
CA ILE A 60 12.74 -16.11 -2.72
C ILE A 60 12.22 -17.32 -3.50
N GLY A 61 12.97 -17.79 -4.51
CA GLY A 61 12.65 -19.01 -5.25
C GLY A 61 12.59 -20.25 -4.35
N SER A 62 13.58 -20.45 -3.48
CA SER A 62 13.62 -21.55 -2.51
C SER A 62 12.44 -21.51 -1.54
N ILE A 63 12.07 -20.32 -1.06
CA ILE A 63 10.89 -20.13 -0.19
C ILE A 63 9.62 -20.48 -0.97
N ALA A 64 9.49 -20.09 -2.24
CA ALA A 64 8.35 -20.41 -3.08
C ALA A 64 8.16 -21.92 -3.22
N GLU A 65 9.21 -22.66 -3.57
CA GLU A 65 9.16 -24.11 -3.71
C GLU A 65 8.77 -24.80 -2.40
N ARG A 66 9.44 -24.45 -1.30
CA ARG A 66 9.21 -25.07 0.02
C ARG A 66 7.82 -24.82 0.59
N THR A 67 7.23 -23.66 0.32
CA THR A 67 5.95 -23.26 0.92
C THR A 67 4.73 -23.69 0.11
N ARG A 68 4.90 -24.07 -1.16
CA ARG A 68 3.79 -24.37 -2.07
C ARG A 68 2.88 -25.48 -1.55
N ALA A 69 3.44 -26.64 -1.21
CA ALA A 69 2.65 -27.83 -0.83
C ALA A 69 1.75 -27.59 0.40
N ALA A 70 2.21 -26.76 1.34
CA ALA A 70 1.46 -26.40 2.54
C ALA A 70 0.56 -25.17 2.37
N CYS A 71 0.67 -24.44 1.25
CA CYS A 71 -0.02 -23.18 1.05
C CYS A 71 -1.55 -23.39 0.97
N PRO A 72 -2.34 -22.72 1.85
CA PRO A 72 -3.79 -22.86 1.81
C PRO A 72 -4.42 -22.18 0.58
N PHE A 73 -3.70 -21.28 -0.09
CA PHE A 73 -4.24 -20.50 -1.23
C PHE A 73 -3.98 -21.15 -2.59
N CYS A 74 -3.14 -22.18 -2.64
CA CYS A 74 -2.93 -22.94 -3.86
C CYS A 74 -4.22 -23.66 -4.31
N PRO A 75 -4.45 -23.83 -5.63
CA PRO A 75 -5.71 -24.36 -6.17
C PRO A 75 -6.15 -25.72 -5.60
N GLU A 76 -5.20 -26.58 -5.27
CA GLU A 76 -5.40 -27.90 -4.66
C GLU A 76 -5.93 -27.81 -3.21
N ASN A 77 -5.63 -26.70 -2.51
CA ASN A 77 -5.88 -26.54 -1.09
C ASN A 77 -6.97 -25.50 -0.77
N VAL A 78 -7.21 -24.53 -1.66
CA VAL A 78 -8.07 -23.36 -1.39
C VAL A 78 -9.48 -23.73 -0.94
N LYS A 79 -10.05 -24.82 -1.46
CA LYS A 79 -11.41 -25.25 -1.09
C LYS A 79 -11.49 -25.88 0.32
N THR A 80 -10.43 -26.54 0.77
CA THR A 80 -10.43 -27.37 1.99
C THR A 80 -9.66 -26.73 3.14
N ARG A 81 -8.76 -25.79 2.86
CA ARG A 81 -7.83 -25.17 3.83
C ARG A 81 -8.05 -23.67 4.05
N THR A 82 -9.10 -23.08 3.47
CA THR A 82 -9.48 -21.69 3.75
C THR A 82 -10.83 -21.63 4.44
N PRO A 83 -11.08 -20.64 5.31
CA PRO A 83 -12.37 -20.48 5.95
C PRO A 83 -13.47 -20.10 4.94
N MET A 84 -14.71 -20.23 5.38
CA MET A 84 -15.91 -19.81 4.65
C MET A 84 -16.71 -18.82 5.46
N PHE A 85 -17.43 -17.95 4.79
CA PHE A 85 -18.49 -17.17 5.38
C PHE A 85 -19.67 -18.06 5.79
N PRO A 86 -20.41 -17.69 6.85
CA PRO A 86 -21.71 -18.29 7.16
C PRO A 86 -22.70 -18.19 5.99
N ALA A 87 -23.53 -19.23 5.81
CA ALA A 87 -24.47 -19.33 4.70
C ALA A 87 -25.60 -18.27 4.75
N ASP A 88 -25.91 -17.73 5.93
CA ASP A 88 -26.84 -16.60 6.13
C ASP A 88 -26.23 -15.25 5.73
N PHE A 89 -24.95 -15.21 5.39
CA PHE A 89 -24.25 -14.02 4.91
C PHE A 89 -23.79 -14.16 3.45
N ILE A 90 -23.03 -15.21 3.13
CA ILE A 90 -22.67 -15.60 1.76
C ILE A 90 -23.07 -17.07 1.59
N PRO A 91 -24.19 -17.37 0.91
CA PRO A 91 -24.68 -18.75 0.73
C PRO A 91 -23.64 -19.70 0.13
N GLU A 92 -22.81 -19.20 -0.78
CA GLU A 92 -21.75 -19.96 -1.45
C GLU A 92 -20.51 -20.19 -0.55
N GLY A 93 -20.48 -19.55 0.64
CA GLY A 93 -19.37 -19.59 1.60
C GLY A 93 -18.12 -18.82 1.18
N ARG A 94 -17.91 -18.58 -0.11
CA ARG A 94 -16.79 -17.78 -0.67
C ARG A 94 -17.30 -17.04 -1.91
N ILE A 95 -16.72 -15.88 -2.21
CA ILE A 95 -17.03 -15.15 -3.45
C ILE A 95 -15.99 -15.52 -4.49
N LEU A 96 -16.43 -15.98 -5.66
CA LEU A 96 -15.57 -16.41 -6.77
C LEU A 96 -15.71 -15.43 -7.94
N ILE A 97 -14.59 -14.88 -8.42
CA ILE A 97 -14.53 -14.01 -9.59
C ILE A 97 -13.39 -14.51 -10.49
N ASP A 98 -13.73 -15.30 -11.51
CA ASP A 98 -12.76 -16.08 -12.29
C ASP A 98 -11.82 -16.87 -11.35
N ASP A 99 -10.51 -16.60 -11.41
CA ASP A 99 -9.47 -17.21 -10.58
C ASP A 99 -9.34 -16.57 -9.18
N THR A 100 -10.02 -15.46 -8.93
CA THR A 100 -9.96 -14.75 -7.65
C THR A 100 -10.97 -15.32 -6.66
N VAL A 101 -10.51 -15.59 -5.45
CA VAL A 101 -11.33 -16.14 -4.35
C VAL A 101 -11.32 -15.18 -3.17
N ILE A 102 -12.49 -14.73 -2.73
CA ILE A 102 -12.66 -13.92 -1.52
C ILE A 102 -13.07 -14.83 -0.35
N ILE A 103 -12.29 -14.78 0.73
CA ILE A 103 -12.47 -15.59 1.94
C ILE A 103 -12.43 -14.71 3.19
N PRO A 104 -13.09 -15.09 4.29
CA PRO A 104 -12.87 -14.42 5.56
C PRO A 104 -11.42 -14.62 6.04
N ASN A 105 -10.88 -13.66 6.78
CA ASN A 105 -9.53 -13.76 7.32
C ASN A 105 -9.56 -14.39 8.73
N LEU A 106 -8.78 -15.46 8.95
CA LEU A 106 -8.65 -16.11 10.26
C LEU A 106 -7.95 -15.22 11.31
N LEU A 107 -7.00 -14.40 10.87
CA LEU A 107 -6.16 -13.54 11.71
C LEU A 107 -6.27 -12.09 11.22
N GLY A 108 -7.50 -11.59 11.13
CA GLY A 108 -7.80 -10.25 10.63
C GLY A 108 -7.35 -9.13 11.57
N HIS A 109 -6.89 -8.02 10.98
CA HIS A 109 -6.58 -6.77 11.70
C HIS A 109 -7.80 -5.84 11.86
N ALA A 110 -9.01 -6.34 11.59
CA ALA A 110 -10.29 -5.67 11.75
C ALA A 110 -11.39 -6.73 11.94
N GLU A 111 -12.51 -6.36 12.58
CA GLU A 111 -13.64 -7.27 12.81
C GLU A 111 -14.22 -7.78 11.48
N GLN A 112 -14.19 -6.95 10.45
CA GLN A 112 -14.61 -7.28 9.09
C GLN A 112 -13.38 -7.36 8.18
N SER A 113 -12.65 -8.46 8.27
CA SER A 113 -11.43 -8.70 7.51
C SER A 113 -11.61 -9.88 6.55
N VAL A 114 -11.32 -9.64 5.27
CA VAL A 114 -11.34 -10.67 4.23
C VAL A 114 -10.05 -10.61 3.42
N LEU A 115 -9.74 -11.73 2.77
CA LEU A 115 -8.61 -11.85 1.84
C LEU A 115 -9.15 -12.11 0.44
N ALA A 116 -8.54 -11.48 -0.55
CA ALA A 116 -8.72 -11.79 -1.97
C ALA A 116 -7.45 -12.50 -2.48
N ILE A 117 -7.56 -13.79 -2.78
CA ILE A 117 -6.49 -14.57 -3.39
C ILE A 117 -6.44 -14.18 -4.87
N LEU A 118 -5.32 -13.61 -5.33
CA LEU A 118 -5.27 -12.89 -6.61
C LEU A 118 -5.07 -13.79 -7.82
N SER A 119 -4.44 -14.96 -7.63
CA SER A 119 -3.98 -15.83 -8.71
C SER A 119 -4.04 -17.30 -8.30
N ARG A 120 -4.00 -18.19 -9.28
CA ARG A 120 -3.74 -19.63 -9.08
C ARG A 120 -2.25 -19.92 -8.81
N GLU A 121 -1.38 -19.03 -9.25
CA GLU A 121 0.06 -19.18 -9.08
C GLU A 121 0.49 -18.89 -7.64
N HIS A 122 1.31 -19.79 -7.09
CA HIS A 122 1.82 -19.69 -5.72
C HIS A 122 2.80 -18.53 -5.51
N TYR A 123 3.46 -18.11 -6.58
CA TYR A 123 4.39 -16.99 -6.57
C TYR A 123 4.32 -16.30 -7.93
N LEU A 124 4.37 -14.97 -7.91
CA LEU A 124 4.46 -14.12 -9.08
C LEU A 124 5.54 -13.07 -8.79
N LYS A 125 6.43 -12.84 -9.75
CA LYS A 125 7.27 -11.64 -9.82
C LYS A 125 6.41 -10.41 -10.11
N LEU A 126 6.96 -9.23 -9.86
CA LEU A 126 6.20 -7.98 -9.96
C LEU A 126 5.65 -7.75 -11.38
N GLU A 127 6.42 -8.08 -12.40
CA GLU A 127 6.07 -7.99 -13.82
C GLU A 127 5.04 -9.04 -14.27
N GLU A 128 4.81 -10.08 -13.48
CA GLU A 128 3.85 -11.15 -13.81
C GLU A 128 2.43 -10.84 -13.33
N PHE A 129 2.26 -9.81 -12.50
CA PHE A 129 0.95 -9.33 -12.09
C PHE A 129 0.20 -8.70 -13.27
N LYS A 130 -1.05 -9.12 -13.45
CA LYS A 130 -1.91 -8.65 -14.54
C LYS A 130 -3.01 -7.72 -14.02
N PRO A 131 -3.39 -6.66 -14.75
CA PRO A 131 -4.49 -5.77 -14.35
C PRO A 131 -5.78 -6.49 -13.98
N LYS A 132 -6.10 -7.58 -14.70
CA LYS A 132 -7.28 -8.43 -14.44
C LYS A 132 -7.32 -9.00 -13.02
N MET A 133 -6.17 -9.36 -12.44
CA MET A 133 -6.08 -9.91 -11.07
C MET A 133 -6.57 -8.89 -10.03
N PHE A 134 -6.12 -7.65 -10.14
CA PHE A 134 -6.56 -6.57 -9.25
C PHE A 134 -8.01 -6.18 -9.52
N PHE A 135 -8.43 -6.11 -10.78
CA PHE A 135 -9.82 -5.82 -11.13
C PHE A 135 -10.78 -6.84 -10.53
N ASN A 136 -10.47 -8.13 -10.64
CA ASN A 136 -11.28 -9.20 -10.06
C ASN A 136 -11.29 -9.15 -8.52
N ALA A 137 -10.16 -8.84 -7.89
CA ALA A 137 -10.06 -8.63 -6.44
C ALA A 137 -10.90 -7.44 -5.96
N PHE A 138 -10.85 -6.30 -6.65
CA PHE A 138 -11.71 -5.16 -6.34
C PHE A 138 -13.18 -5.50 -6.55
N LYS A 139 -13.53 -6.19 -7.64
CA LYS A 139 -14.90 -6.62 -7.93
C LYS A 139 -15.44 -7.53 -6.82
N GLY A 140 -14.68 -8.56 -6.43
CA GLY A 140 -15.06 -9.47 -5.35
C GLY A 140 -15.12 -8.78 -3.99
N GLY A 141 -14.16 -7.89 -3.70
CA GLY A 141 -14.17 -7.10 -2.48
C GLY A 141 -15.36 -6.14 -2.38
N LEU A 142 -15.72 -5.47 -3.48
CA LEU A 142 -16.91 -4.62 -3.54
C LEU A 142 -18.19 -5.44 -3.34
N GLU A 143 -18.24 -6.66 -3.87
CA GLU A 143 -19.37 -7.56 -3.71
C GLU A 143 -19.55 -8.01 -2.25
N TYR A 144 -18.45 -8.27 -1.55
CA TYR A 144 -18.44 -8.46 -0.09
C TYR A 144 -18.92 -7.21 0.65
N LEU A 145 -18.35 -6.03 0.36
CA LEU A 145 -18.66 -4.78 1.05
C LEU A 145 -20.13 -4.35 0.86
N LYS A 146 -20.73 -4.62 -0.31
CA LYS A 146 -22.15 -4.35 -0.57
C LYS A 146 -23.07 -5.16 0.36
N ARG A 147 -22.79 -6.46 0.53
CA ARG A 147 -23.53 -7.32 1.47
C ARG A 147 -23.27 -6.93 2.92
N LEU A 148 -22.01 -6.65 3.26
CA LEU A 148 -21.64 -6.19 4.59
C LEU A 148 -22.41 -4.92 4.97
N ARG A 149 -22.54 -3.96 4.05
CA ARG A 149 -23.29 -2.71 4.28
C ARG A 149 -24.78 -2.96 4.58
N GLN A 150 -25.38 -4.00 4.03
CA GLN A 150 -26.78 -4.36 4.33
C GLN A 150 -26.94 -4.90 5.76
N ARG A 151 -25.95 -5.65 6.25
CA ARG A 151 -25.99 -6.29 7.59
C ARG A 151 -25.43 -5.39 8.69
N ALA A 152 -24.43 -4.57 8.38
CA ALA A 152 -23.74 -3.67 9.30
C ALA A 152 -23.53 -2.28 8.68
N PRO A 153 -24.59 -1.45 8.57
CA PRO A 153 -24.50 -0.13 7.93
C PRO A 153 -23.51 0.84 8.60
N SER A 154 -23.14 0.59 9.85
CA SER A 154 -22.11 1.37 10.57
C SER A 154 -20.71 1.15 10.03
N VAL A 155 -20.42 0.01 9.41
CA VAL A 155 -19.11 -0.33 8.83
C VAL A 155 -18.92 0.39 7.49
N ARG A 156 -18.15 1.48 7.51
CA ARG A 156 -18.08 2.44 6.38
C ARG A 156 -16.66 2.82 5.95
N PHE A 157 -15.64 2.24 6.57
CA PHE A 157 -14.24 2.56 6.26
C PHE A 157 -13.48 1.34 5.73
N PRO A 158 -13.69 0.95 4.46
CA PRO A 158 -12.93 -0.12 3.83
C PRO A 158 -11.51 0.36 3.45
N VAL A 159 -10.54 -0.53 3.61
CA VAL A 159 -9.15 -0.38 3.16
C VAL A 159 -8.76 -1.64 2.40
N PHE A 160 -8.21 -1.44 1.20
CA PHE A 160 -7.62 -2.49 0.37
C PHE A 160 -6.11 -2.35 0.47
N ALA A 161 -5.41 -3.41 0.89
CA ALA A 161 -3.97 -3.41 1.14
C ALA A 161 -3.31 -4.66 0.57
N ILE A 162 -2.06 -4.55 0.15
CA ILE A 162 -1.26 -5.67 -0.35
C ILE A 162 0.12 -5.58 0.28
N ASN A 163 0.56 -6.69 0.87
CA ASN A 163 1.95 -6.89 1.26
C ASN A 163 2.58 -7.83 0.24
N TYR A 164 3.56 -7.36 -0.51
CA TYR A 164 4.26 -8.17 -1.50
C TYR A 164 5.55 -8.74 -0.91
N LEU A 165 5.57 -10.06 -0.71
CA LEU A 165 6.69 -10.83 -0.15
C LEU A 165 6.97 -10.57 1.35
N PRO A 166 7.78 -11.43 2.02
CA PRO A 166 8.10 -11.29 3.44
C PRO A 166 8.70 -9.93 3.85
N PRO A 167 9.58 -9.27 3.06
CA PRO A 167 10.10 -7.95 3.42
C PRO A 167 9.03 -6.86 3.57
N ALA A 168 7.88 -7.01 2.90
CA ALA A 168 6.73 -6.11 3.06
C ALA A 168 5.75 -6.59 4.16
N GLY A 169 6.13 -7.57 4.98
CA GLY A 169 5.29 -8.11 6.05
C GLY A 169 4.23 -9.10 5.57
N SER A 170 4.41 -9.75 4.41
CA SER A 170 3.52 -10.84 3.99
C SER A 170 3.85 -12.13 4.74
N SER A 171 2.86 -12.73 5.41
CA SER A 171 2.99 -14.03 6.09
C SER A 171 2.79 -15.23 5.15
N ILE A 172 2.14 -15.02 4.00
CA ILE A 172 1.88 -16.03 2.98
C ILE A 172 2.46 -15.52 1.66
N LEU A 173 3.31 -16.34 1.04
CA LEU A 173 3.96 -15.97 -0.22
C LEU A 173 2.95 -15.79 -1.37
N HIS A 174 1.90 -16.61 -1.38
CA HIS A 174 0.86 -16.61 -2.40
C HIS A 174 0.22 -15.23 -2.54
N PRO A 175 0.17 -14.65 -3.76
CA PRO A 175 -0.36 -13.32 -4.00
C PRO A 175 -1.79 -13.13 -3.48
N HIS A 176 -1.95 -12.23 -2.51
CA HIS A 176 -3.25 -11.93 -1.92
C HIS A 176 -3.36 -10.44 -1.54
N MET A 177 -4.60 -9.96 -1.51
CA MET A 177 -4.96 -8.62 -1.07
C MET A 177 -5.80 -8.72 0.20
N GLN A 178 -5.53 -7.88 1.19
CA GLN A 178 -6.31 -7.72 2.39
C GLN A 178 -7.38 -6.66 2.19
N ILE A 179 -8.60 -6.95 2.62
CA ILE A 179 -9.71 -6.00 2.60
C ILE A 179 -10.22 -5.90 4.03
N LEU A 180 -10.00 -4.75 4.66
CA LEU A 180 -10.32 -4.48 6.05
C LEU A 180 -11.43 -3.44 6.10
N ALA A 181 -12.48 -3.68 6.86
CA ALA A 181 -13.55 -2.70 7.04
C ALA A 181 -13.89 -2.53 8.52
N ARG A 182 -14.14 -1.28 8.92
CA ARG A 182 -14.44 -0.90 10.30
C ARG A 182 -15.57 0.14 10.36
N ASP A 183 -16.17 0.26 11.54
CA ASP A 183 -17.14 1.31 11.89
C ASP A 183 -16.49 2.69 12.07
N ARG A 184 -15.16 2.71 12.22
CA ARG A 184 -14.32 3.89 12.42
C ARG A 184 -13.12 3.87 11.46
N PRO A 185 -12.60 5.03 11.06
CA PRO A 185 -11.47 5.07 10.14
C PRO A 185 -10.19 4.52 10.80
N PHE A 186 -9.32 3.94 9.98
CA PHE A 186 -7.91 3.77 10.35
C PHE A 186 -7.26 5.15 10.48
N TYR A 187 -6.23 5.28 11.33
CA TYR A 187 -5.64 6.57 11.68
C TYR A 187 -5.35 7.48 10.45
N LEU A 188 -4.60 6.97 9.46
CA LEU A 188 -4.27 7.75 8.26
C LEU A 188 -5.50 8.08 7.41
N VAL A 189 -6.46 7.16 7.30
CA VAL A 189 -7.73 7.40 6.58
C VAL A 189 -8.50 8.52 7.26
N GLY A 190 -8.58 8.51 8.59
CA GLY A 190 -9.26 9.55 9.37
C GLY A 190 -8.60 10.92 9.18
N LEU A 191 -7.27 10.95 9.29
CA LEU A 191 -6.48 12.16 9.07
C LEU A 191 -6.68 12.74 7.66
N TYR A 192 -6.68 11.90 6.62
CA TYR A 192 -6.89 12.36 5.25
C TYR A 192 -8.32 12.86 4.99
N LEU A 193 -9.33 12.23 5.61
CA LEU A 193 -10.71 12.70 5.52
C LEU A 193 -10.89 14.06 6.21
N GLU A 194 -10.34 14.21 7.42
CA GLU A 194 -10.38 15.47 8.17
C GLU A 194 -9.68 16.60 7.40
N LYS A 195 -8.42 16.38 7.01
CA LYS A 195 -7.63 17.41 6.32
C LYS A 195 -8.10 17.69 4.90
N GLY A 196 -8.62 16.68 4.21
CA GLY A 196 -9.26 16.86 2.91
C GLY A 196 -10.51 17.73 3.00
N ARG A 197 -11.32 17.54 4.05
CA ARG A 197 -12.51 18.38 4.32
C ARG A 197 -12.12 19.81 4.66
N GLU A 198 -11.17 20.01 5.57
CA GLU A 198 -10.65 21.36 5.91
C GLU A 198 -10.07 22.08 4.69
N PHE A 199 -9.40 21.35 3.79
CA PHE A 199 -8.89 21.92 2.55
C PHE A 199 -10.03 22.35 1.62
N TYR A 200 -11.03 21.47 1.44
CA TYR A 200 -12.19 21.75 0.59
C TYR A 200 -12.99 22.96 1.10
N GLU A 201 -13.28 23.01 2.40
CA GLU A 201 -14.00 24.13 3.04
C GLU A 201 -13.29 25.48 2.85
N ARG A 202 -11.95 25.49 2.79
CA ARG A 202 -11.15 26.71 2.57
C ARG A 202 -10.97 27.11 1.11
N HIS A 203 -10.96 26.16 0.18
CA HIS A 203 -10.55 26.40 -1.20
C HIS A 203 -11.64 26.15 -2.25
N GLY A 204 -12.74 25.50 -1.87
CA GLY A 204 -13.82 25.12 -2.79
C GLY A 204 -13.44 23.98 -3.75
N SER A 205 -12.30 23.31 -3.57
CA SER A 205 -11.81 22.26 -4.46
C SER A 205 -11.22 21.07 -3.69
N SER A 206 -11.22 19.88 -4.31
CA SER A 206 -10.60 18.70 -3.72
C SER A 206 -9.09 18.89 -3.61
N TYR A 207 -8.51 18.53 -2.47
CA TYR A 207 -7.07 18.54 -2.26
C TYR A 207 -6.36 17.68 -3.31
N TRP A 208 -6.85 16.46 -3.57
CA TRP A 208 -6.20 15.51 -4.48
C TRP A 208 -6.21 16.02 -5.94
N GLN A 209 -7.30 16.66 -6.37
CA GLN A 209 -7.38 17.28 -7.69
C GLN A 209 -6.42 18.46 -7.81
N SER A 210 -6.35 19.29 -6.76
CA SER A 210 -5.42 20.41 -6.71
C SER A 210 -3.96 19.94 -6.70
N LEU A 211 -3.66 18.87 -5.96
CA LEU A 211 -2.33 18.27 -5.89
C LEU A 211 -1.91 17.72 -7.24
N ALA A 212 -2.78 16.94 -7.90
CA ALA A 212 -2.51 16.42 -9.23
C ALA A 212 -2.25 17.53 -10.25
N ALA A 213 -3.02 18.62 -10.21
CA ALA A 213 -2.84 19.75 -11.13
C ALA A 213 -1.49 20.45 -10.93
N VAL A 214 -1.06 20.65 -9.69
CA VAL A 214 0.23 21.30 -9.39
C VAL A 214 1.41 20.36 -9.64
N GLU A 215 1.28 19.08 -9.29
CA GLU A 215 2.35 18.09 -9.50
C GLU A 215 2.60 17.79 -10.98
N ARG A 216 1.59 17.90 -11.85
CA ARG A 216 1.74 17.68 -13.31
C ARG A 216 2.81 18.57 -13.95
N GLU A 217 2.94 19.80 -13.49
CA GLU A 217 3.93 20.76 -14.00
C GLU A 217 5.25 20.72 -13.21
N SER A 218 5.39 19.78 -12.27
CA SER A 218 6.52 19.70 -11.35
C SER A 218 7.55 18.68 -11.81
N VAL A 219 8.80 18.89 -11.40
CA VAL A 219 9.92 17.95 -11.63
C VAL A 219 9.74 16.59 -10.96
N ARG A 220 8.72 16.43 -10.09
CA ARG A 220 8.39 15.17 -9.42
C ARG A 220 7.37 14.34 -10.19
N HIS A 221 6.74 14.91 -11.22
CA HIS A 221 5.87 14.15 -12.12
C HIS A 221 6.68 13.08 -12.84
N LEU A 222 6.13 11.88 -12.92
CA LEU A 222 6.76 10.77 -13.62
C LEU A 222 6.06 10.55 -14.95
N PHE A 223 4.75 10.32 -14.92
CA PHE A 223 3.92 10.10 -16.10
C PHE A 223 2.42 10.09 -15.74
N MET A 224 1.58 10.14 -16.76
CA MET A 224 0.14 9.90 -16.66
C MET A 224 -0.24 8.68 -17.49
N ILE A 225 -1.10 7.82 -16.97
CA ILE A 225 -1.69 6.71 -17.72
C ILE A 225 -3.15 6.53 -17.35
N ASN A 226 -4.03 6.47 -18.35
CA ASN A 226 -5.48 6.24 -18.18
C ASN A 226 -6.14 7.15 -17.12
N GLY A 227 -5.75 8.44 -17.08
CA GLY A 227 -6.29 9.41 -16.12
C GLY A 227 -5.74 9.28 -14.68
N VAL A 228 -4.73 8.44 -14.46
CA VAL A 228 -4.00 8.31 -13.20
C VAL A 228 -2.65 9.03 -13.33
N GLU A 229 -2.41 9.97 -12.41
CA GLU A 229 -1.16 10.72 -12.31
C GLU A 229 -0.17 10.00 -11.38
N TRP A 230 1.06 9.83 -11.84
CA TRP A 230 2.15 9.24 -11.07
C TRP A 230 3.22 10.29 -10.81
N PHE A 231 3.57 10.49 -9.54
CA PHE A 231 4.58 11.45 -9.12
C PHE A 231 5.26 10.99 -7.83
N VAL A 232 6.46 11.50 -7.57
CA VAL A 232 7.16 11.31 -6.31
C VAL A 232 6.60 12.28 -5.27
N PRO A 233 6.14 11.83 -4.08
CA PRO A 233 5.59 12.73 -3.07
C PRO A 233 6.59 13.81 -2.64
N PHE A 234 6.10 15.04 -2.44
CA PHE A 234 6.93 16.12 -1.91
C PHE A 234 7.52 15.78 -0.53
N ALA A 235 6.71 15.26 0.40
CA ALA A 235 7.10 14.86 1.74
C ALA A 235 6.82 13.35 1.97
N PRO A 236 7.72 12.45 1.52
CA PRO A 236 7.49 11.02 1.62
C PRO A 236 7.35 10.55 3.09
N PRO A 237 6.46 9.58 3.37
CA PRO A 237 6.12 9.13 4.73
C PRO A 237 7.21 8.34 5.44
N GLU A 238 8.00 7.61 4.69
CA GLU A 238 9.22 6.98 5.16
C GLU A 238 10.36 7.81 4.60
N GLY A 239 11.34 8.17 5.45
CA GLY A 239 12.55 8.85 4.98
C GLY A 239 13.05 8.07 3.77
N SER A 240 13.19 8.76 2.63
CA SER A 240 13.51 8.17 1.33
C SER A 240 14.52 7.05 1.51
N LYS A 241 14.03 5.79 1.50
CA LYS A 241 14.87 4.60 1.53
C LYS A 241 15.65 4.52 0.24
#